data_AF-A0A543NEF1-F1
#
_entry.id   AF-A0A543NEF1-F1
#
_cell.length_a   1.000
_cell.length_b   1.000
_cell.length_c   1.000
_cell.angle_alpha   90.00
_cell.angle_beta   90.00
_cell.angle_gamma   90.00
#
_symmetry.space_group_name_H-M   'P 1'
#
loop_
_entity.id
_entity.type
_entity.pdbx_description
1 polymer ?
#
loop_
_entity_poly.entity_id
_entity_poly.type
_entity_poly.pdbx_seq_one_letter_code
_entity_poly.pdbx_strand_id
1 'polypeptide(L)'
;MSMGEIAATTSLTWLASDPGLRAAMLAHLGTQVGMDLTSVERFVPEPVHDDRSRPDIAMLDVDGHTIALVEAKFGAHLTDDQVAAYLAGLNRRSGPHRGALFILVPPSRVDEAKRILERTINAQSETAAHAIVTWDEWLNVWAAVAEESSDAGLAGDLRQLRAMCHTLGGCVTPPLAGTATGRDWQERASDLVEIVDVVTRQLLGSWSPRSLPRQGKLVPTEPWVYRYLPMISPDTWVQVGVWGRFADEGLTPFWLMLHKDDRGSGGFQAALQRLMASELSRKVRRDDGHAWVPLEVSGDASGPELLDALRTTVGAVLRILKP
;
A
#
# COMPACT_ATOMS: atom_id res chain seq x y z
N MET A 1 6.80 -17.23 -6.61
CA MET A 1 5.50 -16.58 -6.31
C MET A 1 5.07 -17.03 -4.93
N SER A 2 4.55 -16.14 -4.08
CA SER A 2 4.07 -16.55 -2.75
C SER A 2 2.75 -17.32 -2.88
N MET A 3 2.46 -18.27 -1.97
CA MET A 3 1.17 -19.00 -2.01
C MET A 3 -0.05 -18.05 -1.91
N GLY A 4 0.10 -16.89 -1.26
CA GLY A 4 -0.95 -15.88 -1.18
C GLY A 4 -1.24 -15.18 -2.51
N GLU A 5 -0.21 -14.83 -3.29
CA GLU A 5 -0.37 -14.27 -4.64
C GLU A 5 -1.18 -15.21 -5.54
N ILE A 6 -0.85 -16.50 -5.53
CA ILE A 6 -1.56 -17.54 -6.30
C ILE A 6 -3.02 -17.66 -5.84
N ALA A 7 -3.25 -17.66 -4.52
CA ALA A 7 -4.62 -17.73 -3.98
C ALA A 7 -5.47 -16.52 -4.42
N ALA A 8 -4.90 -15.32 -4.42
CA ALA A 8 -5.58 -14.10 -4.84
C ALA A 8 -5.92 -14.10 -6.34
N THR A 9 -4.98 -14.46 -7.21
CA THR A 9 -5.20 -14.50 -8.65
C THR A 9 -6.17 -15.62 -9.03
N THR A 10 -6.08 -16.78 -8.39
CA THR A 10 -7.03 -17.89 -8.57
C THR A 10 -8.44 -17.45 -8.16
N SER A 11 -8.60 -16.82 -7.00
CA SER A 11 -9.90 -16.31 -6.53
C SER A 11 -10.49 -15.27 -7.48
N LEU A 12 -9.65 -14.37 -8.00
CA LEU A 12 -10.03 -13.40 -9.02
C LEU A 12 -10.53 -14.12 -10.28
N THR A 13 -9.81 -15.11 -10.80
CA THR A 13 -10.26 -15.84 -11.99
C THR A 13 -11.55 -16.62 -11.77
N TRP A 14 -11.77 -17.15 -10.56
CA TRP A 14 -13.02 -17.83 -10.21
C TRP A 14 -14.21 -16.86 -10.18
N LEU A 15 -14.06 -15.69 -9.54
CA LEU A 15 -15.10 -14.65 -9.56
C LEU A 15 -15.37 -14.13 -10.98
N ALA A 16 -14.33 -13.97 -11.80
CA ALA A 16 -14.47 -13.57 -13.20
C ALA A 16 -15.19 -14.61 -14.09
N SER A 17 -15.51 -15.80 -13.56
CA SER A 17 -16.40 -16.75 -14.26
C SER A 17 -17.84 -16.24 -14.30
N ASP A 18 -18.25 -15.39 -13.35
CA ASP A 18 -19.51 -14.67 -13.39
C ASP A 18 -19.54 -13.70 -14.60
N PRO A 19 -20.53 -13.81 -15.51
CA PRO A 19 -20.58 -12.98 -16.71
C PRO A 19 -20.74 -11.48 -16.41
N GLY A 20 -21.44 -11.11 -15.35
CA GLY A 20 -21.66 -9.71 -14.96
C GLY A 20 -20.37 -9.07 -14.47
N LEU A 21 -19.66 -9.74 -13.56
CA LEU A 21 -18.35 -9.30 -13.07
C LEU A 21 -17.31 -9.24 -14.20
N ARG A 22 -17.33 -10.23 -15.09
CA ARG A 22 -16.45 -10.26 -16.26
C ARG A 22 -16.71 -9.08 -17.18
N ALA A 23 -17.96 -8.88 -17.59
CA ALA A 23 -18.34 -7.80 -18.52
C ALA A 23 -17.99 -6.42 -17.95
N ALA A 24 -18.32 -6.16 -16.68
CA ALA A 24 -17.99 -4.89 -16.03
C ALA A 24 -16.47 -4.65 -15.97
N MET A 25 -15.69 -5.68 -15.64
CA MET A 25 -14.24 -5.57 -15.60
C MET A 25 -13.63 -5.33 -16.98
N LEU A 26 -14.08 -6.06 -18.00
CA LEU A 26 -13.56 -5.89 -19.36
C LEU A 26 -13.87 -4.50 -19.93
N ALA A 27 -15.05 -3.95 -19.64
CA ALA A 27 -15.40 -2.59 -20.01
C ALA A 27 -14.49 -1.55 -19.32
N HIS A 28 -14.26 -1.73 -18.01
CA HIS A 28 -13.37 -0.87 -17.24
C HIS A 28 -11.94 -0.91 -17.76
N LEU A 29 -11.38 -2.11 -17.91
CA LEU A 29 -10.02 -2.31 -18.40
C LEU A 29 -9.85 -1.83 -19.84
N GLY A 30 -10.82 -2.11 -20.72
CA GLY A 30 -10.79 -1.68 -22.11
C GLY A 30 -10.74 -0.15 -22.25
N THR A 31 -11.44 0.56 -21.38
CA THR A 31 -11.37 2.03 -21.29
C THR A 31 -9.96 2.52 -20.91
N GLN A 32 -9.28 1.84 -19.98
CA GLN A 32 -7.93 2.21 -19.54
C GLN A 32 -6.89 2.11 -20.66
N VAL A 33 -7.02 1.09 -21.53
CA VAL A 33 -6.05 0.81 -22.59
C VAL A 33 -6.50 1.24 -23.99
N GLY A 34 -7.72 1.78 -24.12
CA GLY A 34 -8.30 2.15 -25.41
C GLY A 34 -8.51 0.96 -26.36
N MET A 35 -8.81 -0.22 -25.81
CA MET A 35 -8.97 -1.48 -26.55
C MET A 35 -10.32 -2.11 -26.24
N ASP A 36 -10.96 -2.69 -27.26
CA ASP A 36 -12.13 -3.53 -27.05
C ASP A 36 -11.69 -4.91 -26.52
N LEU A 37 -12.12 -5.23 -25.30
CA LEU A 37 -11.84 -6.50 -24.64
C LEU A 37 -13.07 -7.41 -24.56
N THR A 38 -14.17 -7.07 -25.25
CA THR A 38 -15.44 -7.83 -25.18
C THR A 38 -15.34 -9.24 -25.74
N SER A 39 -14.32 -9.54 -26.55
CA SER A 39 -14.04 -10.90 -27.04
C SER A 39 -13.48 -11.85 -25.98
N VAL A 40 -13.10 -11.35 -24.79
CA VAL A 40 -12.59 -12.18 -23.71
C VAL A 40 -13.72 -13.00 -23.09
N GLU A 41 -13.60 -14.32 -23.18
CA GLU A 41 -14.54 -15.28 -22.61
C GLU A 41 -14.06 -15.82 -21.26
N ARG A 42 -12.74 -15.95 -21.07
CA ARG A 42 -12.18 -16.66 -19.91
C ARG A 42 -10.97 -15.96 -19.33
N PHE A 43 -10.88 -16.00 -18.00
CA PHE A 43 -9.71 -15.63 -17.22
C PHE A 43 -9.06 -16.93 -16.75
N VAL A 44 -7.80 -17.15 -17.11
CA VAL A 44 -7.07 -18.38 -16.78
C VAL A 44 -5.90 -18.02 -15.87
N PRO A 45 -5.82 -18.59 -14.65
CA PRO A 45 -4.72 -18.34 -13.74
C PRO A 45 -3.49 -19.18 -14.14
N GLU A 46 -2.30 -18.60 -13.99
CA GLU A 46 -1.00 -19.25 -14.21
C GLU A 46 -0.87 -20.10 -15.51
N PRO A 47 -1.33 -19.63 -16.68
CA PRO A 47 -1.17 -20.40 -17.90
C PRO A 47 0.31 -20.50 -18.26
N VAL A 48 0.71 -21.65 -18.78
CA VAL A 48 2.07 -21.85 -19.30
C VAL A 48 2.01 -21.61 -20.81
N HIS A 49 2.73 -20.59 -21.27
CA HIS A 49 2.88 -20.32 -22.70
C HIS A 49 4.01 -21.16 -23.32
N ASP A 50 4.05 -21.22 -24.65
CA ASP A 50 5.05 -21.97 -25.43
C ASP A 50 6.50 -21.50 -25.14
N ASP A 51 6.68 -20.22 -24.81
CA ASP A 51 7.95 -19.63 -24.42
C ASP A 51 8.33 -19.88 -22.96
N ARG A 52 7.56 -20.73 -22.26
CA ARG A 52 7.65 -21.03 -20.83
C ARG A 52 7.40 -19.83 -19.92
N SER A 53 6.94 -18.70 -20.46
CA SER A 53 6.42 -17.63 -19.62
C SER A 53 5.16 -18.09 -18.91
N ARG A 54 4.95 -17.56 -17.71
CA ARG A 54 3.80 -17.85 -16.86
C ARG A 54 3.26 -16.54 -16.30
N PRO A 55 2.40 -15.84 -17.05
CA PRO A 55 1.68 -14.70 -16.49
C PRO A 55 0.79 -15.15 -15.34
N ASP A 56 0.49 -14.24 -14.42
CA ASP A 56 -0.39 -14.54 -13.29
C ASP A 56 -1.82 -14.85 -13.77
N ILE A 57 -2.30 -14.12 -14.78
CA ILE A 57 -3.59 -14.37 -15.45
C ILE A 57 -3.45 -14.11 -16.96
N ALA A 58 -4.03 -14.98 -17.78
CA ALA A 58 -4.33 -14.67 -19.18
C ALA A 58 -5.84 -14.53 -19.41
N MET A 59 -6.20 -13.54 -20.22
CA MET A 59 -7.54 -13.32 -20.73
C MET A 59 -7.63 -13.91 -22.13
N LEU A 60 -8.49 -14.90 -22.33
CA LEU A 60 -8.59 -15.67 -23.56
C LEU A 60 -9.93 -15.45 -24.25
N ASP A 61 -9.93 -15.46 -25.58
CA ASP A 61 -11.16 -15.52 -26.37
C ASP A 61 -11.76 -16.94 -26.42
N VAL A 62 -12.84 -17.10 -27.19
CA VAL A 62 -13.55 -18.38 -27.38
C VAL A 62 -12.65 -19.46 -28.00
N ASP A 63 -11.72 -19.06 -28.87
CA ASP A 63 -10.80 -19.95 -29.57
C ASP A 63 -9.54 -20.26 -28.73
N GLY A 64 -9.39 -19.61 -27.57
CA GLY A 64 -8.27 -19.77 -26.66
C GLY A 64 -7.07 -18.86 -26.98
N HIS A 65 -7.22 -17.89 -27.89
CA HIS A 65 -6.17 -16.91 -28.12
C HIS A 65 -6.11 -15.90 -26.97
N THR A 66 -4.90 -15.57 -26.55
CA THR A 66 -4.68 -14.57 -25.51
C THR A 66 -4.94 -13.17 -26.05
N ILE A 67 -5.92 -12.49 -25.45
CA ILE A 67 -6.27 -11.08 -25.72
C ILE A 67 -5.56 -10.14 -24.76
N ALA A 68 -5.39 -10.52 -23.50
CA ALA A 68 -4.66 -9.71 -22.53
C ALA A 68 -3.95 -10.56 -21.49
N LEU A 69 -2.93 -9.97 -20.86
CA LEU A 69 -2.16 -10.56 -19.77
C LEU A 69 -2.28 -9.69 -18.54
N VAL A 70 -2.35 -10.32 -17.37
CA VAL A 70 -2.25 -9.65 -16.08
C VAL A 70 -1.05 -10.20 -15.33
N GLU A 71 -0.20 -9.31 -14.84
CA GLU A 71 0.89 -9.61 -13.92
C GLU A 71 0.56 -8.96 -12.57
N ALA A 72 0.30 -9.79 -11.57
CA ALA A 72 -0.07 -9.40 -10.22
C ALA A 72 1.12 -9.43 -9.26
N LYS A 73 1.32 -8.37 -8.49
CA LYS A 73 2.43 -8.31 -7.51
C LYS A 73 1.98 -7.71 -6.19
N PHE A 74 2.08 -8.49 -5.11
CA PHE A 74 1.88 -7.99 -3.75
C PHE A 74 3.22 -7.59 -3.13
N GLY A 75 4.11 -8.56 -2.91
CA GLY A 75 5.38 -8.35 -2.21
C GLY A 75 6.63 -8.42 -3.08
N ALA A 76 6.62 -9.20 -4.16
CA ALA A 76 7.79 -9.36 -5.04
C ALA A 76 8.01 -8.11 -5.91
N HIS A 77 9.27 -7.75 -6.17
CA HIS A 77 9.60 -6.70 -7.12
C HIS A 77 9.20 -7.10 -8.54
N LEU A 78 8.55 -6.17 -9.25
CA LEU A 78 8.39 -6.27 -10.69
C LEU A 78 9.73 -5.91 -11.33
N THR A 79 10.18 -6.68 -12.31
CA THR A 79 11.48 -6.44 -12.97
C THR A 79 11.29 -5.87 -14.37
N ASP A 80 12.24 -5.02 -14.80
CA ASP A 80 12.22 -4.42 -16.14
C ASP A 80 12.21 -5.50 -17.22
N ASP A 81 13.02 -6.56 -17.05
CA ASP A 81 13.12 -7.69 -17.98
C ASP A 81 11.81 -8.47 -18.10
N GLN A 82 11.09 -8.67 -17.00
CA GLN A 82 9.82 -9.37 -17.01
C GLN A 82 8.75 -8.59 -17.78
N VAL A 83 8.64 -7.29 -17.52
CA VAL A 83 7.71 -6.41 -18.26
C VAL A 83 8.10 -6.35 -19.75
N ALA A 84 9.39 -6.24 -20.04
CA ALA A 84 9.91 -6.21 -21.41
C ALA A 84 9.55 -7.50 -22.17
N ALA A 85 9.69 -8.66 -21.53
CA ALA A 85 9.38 -9.96 -22.11
C ALA A 85 7.88 -10.06 -22.50
N TYR A 86 6.97 -9.65 -21.61
CA TYR A 86 5.54 -9.66 -21.92
C TYR A 86 5.18 -8.70 -23.06
N LEU A 87 5.68 -7.46 -23.00
CA LEU A 87 5.43 -6.47 -24.05
C LEU A 87 5.99 -6.94 -25.41
N ALA A 88 7.19 -7.53 -25.43
CA ALA A 88 7.76 -8.10 -26.65
C ALA A 88 6.92 -9.26 -27.19
N GLY A 89 6.40 -10.13 -26.30
CA GLY A 89 5.50 -11.22 -26.68
C GLY A 89 4.19 -10.73 -27.30
N LEU A 90 3.58 -9.70 -26.73
CA LEU A 90 2.36 -9.06 -27.25
C LEU A 90 2.61 -8.31 -28.56
N ASN A 91 3.72 -7.57 -28.67
CA ASN A 91 4.10 -6.82 -29.87
C ASN A 91 4.38 -7.69 -31.09
N ARG A 92 4.76 -8.96 -30.91
CA ARG A 92 4.92 -9.92 -32.02
C ARG A 92 3.58 -10.34 -32.63
N ARG A 93 2.46 -10.02 -31.99
CA ARG A 93 1.10 -10.37 -32.45
C ARG A 93 0.52 -9.21 -33.27
N SER A 94 -0.32 -9.56 -34.25
CA SER A 94 -0.92 -8.61 -35.18
C SER A 94 -2.44 -8.60 -35.09
N GLY A 95 -3.05 -7.50 -35.53
CA GLY A 95 -4.51 -7.35 -35.59
C GLY A 95 -5.16 -7.31 -34.20
N PRO A 96 -6.38 -7.87 -34.02
CA PRO A 96 -7.10 -7.83 -32.73
C PRO A 96 -6.38 -8.60 -31.60
N HIS A 97 -5.34 -9.36 -31.93
CA HIS A 97 -4.55 -10.15 -30.98
C HIS A 97 -3.26 -9.44 -30.51
N ARG A 98 -3.02 -8.18 -30.91
CA ARG A 98 -1.90 -7.37 -30.38
C ARG A 98 -1.93 -7.32 -28.85
N GLY A 99 -3.13 -7.30 -28.29
CA GLY A 99 -3.43 -7.51 -26.88
C GLY A 99 -2.92 -6.44 -25.93
N ALA A 100 -3.22 -6.62 -24.64
CA ALA A 100 -2.88 -5.66 -23.59
C ALA A 100 -2.15 -6.30 -22.40
N LEU A 101 -1.29 -5.53 -21.74
CA LEU A 101 -0.64 -5.90 -20.48
C LEU A 101 -1.20 -5.06 -19.32
N PHE A 102 -1.74 -5.72 -18.32
CA PHE A 102 -2.17 -5.10 -17.07
C PHE A 102 -1.21 -5.48 -15.94
N ILE A 103 -0.70 -4.48 -15.23
CA ILE A 103 0.07 -4.68 -14.00
C ILE A 103 -0.87 -4.45 -12.83
N LEU A 104 -1.16 -5.50 -12.07
CA LEU A 104 -2.07 -5.49 -10.93
C LEU A 104 -1.31 -5.41 -9.61
N VAL A 105 -1.43 -4.28 -8.90
CA VAL A 105 -0.64 -4.01 -7.69
C VAL A 105 -1.47 -3.41 -6.56
N PRO A 106 -1.04 -3.50 -5.29
CA PRO A 106 -1.60 -2.68 -4.23
C PRO A 106 -1.45 -1.18 -4.54
N PRO A 107 -2.35 -0.30 -4.04
CA PRO A 107 -2.24 1.15 -4.23
C PRO A 107 -0.87 1.72 -3.84
N SER A 108 -0.25 1.17 -2.79
CA SER A 108 1.05 1.57 -2.28
C SER A 108 2.22 1.36 -3.26
N ARG A 109 2.02 0.59 -4.34
CA ARG A 109 3.06 0.22 -5.32
C ARG A 109 2.83 0.79 -6.72
N VAL A 110 1.81 1.61 -6.92
CA VAL A 110 1.50 2.22 -8.23
C VAL A 110 2.69 3.00 -8.79
N ASP A 111 3.36 3.83 -7.97
CA ASP A 111 4.50 4.64 -8.42
C ASP A 111 5.72 3.79 -8.78
N GLU A 112 5.93 2.67 -8.08
CA GLU A 112 6.99 1.71 -8.42
C GLU A 112 6.69 1.07 -9.78
N ALA A 113 5.46 0.57 -9.97
CA ALA A 113 5.03 -0.03 -11.22
C ALA A 113 5.11 0.96 -12.40
N LYS A 114 4.69 2.22 -12.20
CA LYS A 114 4.77 3.29 -13.23
C LYS A 114 6.21 3.51 -13.68
N ARG A 115 7.14 3.68 -12.73
CA ARG A 115 8.56 3.88 -13.06
C ARG A 115 9.17 2.71 -13.82
N ILE A 116 8.79 1.47 -13.51
CA ILE A 116 9.26 0.29 -14.22
C ILE A 116 8.69 0.30 -15.65
N LEU A 117 7.38 0.46 -15.77
CA LEU A 117 6.68 0.45 -17.05
C LEU A 117 7.20 1.55 -17.99
N GLU A 118 7.33 2.79 -17.51
CA GLU A 118 7.87 3.92 -18.26
C GLU A 118 9.30 3.67 -18.74
N ARG A 119 10.18 3.11 -17.88
CA ARG A 119 11.56 2.77 -18.28
C ARG A 119 11.58 1.72 -19.38
N THR A 120 10.75 0.69 -19.27
CA THR A 120 10.66 -0.38 -20.27
C THR A 120 10.09 0.13 -21.60
N ILE A 121 9.06 0.98 -21.56
CA ILE A 121 8.44 1.55 -22.77
C ILE A 121 9.40 2.49 -23.50
N ASN A 122 10.09 3.37 -22.78
CA ASN A 122 11.03 4.31 -23.38
C ASN A 122 12.20 3.62 -24.11
N ALA A 123 12.46 2.35 -23.80
CA ALA A 123 13.45 1.53 -24.49
C ALA A 123 12.91 0.83 -25.76
N GLN A 124 11.61 0.94 -26.08
CA GLN A 124 10.95 0.25 -27.19
C GLN A 124 10.31 1.23 -28.19
N SER A 125 10.38 0.94 -29.50
CA SER A 125 9.86 1.81 -30.58
C SER A 125 8.35 1.72 -30.78
N GLU A 126 7.74 0.57 -30.48
CA GLU A 126 6.30 0.35 -30.46
C GLU A 126 5.94 -0.48 -29.24
N THR A 127 4.84 -0.15 -28.56
CA THR A 127 4.43 -0.87 -27.35
C THR A 127 2.97 -1.28 -27.43
N ALA A 128 2.71 -2.52 -27.01
CA ALA A 128 1.37 -3.03 -26.80
C ALA A 128 0.64 -2.15 -25.78
N ALA A 129 -0.69 -2.14 -25.86
CA ALA A 129 -1.50 -1.37 -24.93
C ALA A 129 -1.26 -1.87 -23.50
N HIS A 130 -1.20 -0.96 -22.53
CA HIS A 130 -0.83 -1.32 -21.16
C HIS A 130 -1.46 -0.38 -20.15
N ALA A 131 -1.72 -0.89 -18.96
CA ALA A 131 -2.20 -0.09 -17.84
C ALA A 131 -1.73 -0.68 -16.50
N ILE A 132 -1.66 0.18 -15.49
CA ILE A 132 -1.48 -0.22 -14.10
C ILE A 132 -2.85 -0.10 -13.44
N VAL A 133 -3.29 -1.19 -12.82
CA VAL A 133 -4.59 -1.29 -12.16
C VAL A 133 -4.33 -1.68 -10.72
N THR A 134 -5.11 -1.12 -9.80
CA THR A 134 -4.99 -1.51 -8.38
C THR A 134 -5.96 -2.63 -8.01
N TRP A 135 -5.59 -3.43 -7.00
CA TRP A 135 -6.53 -4.39 -6.41
C TRP A 135 -7.81 -3.71 -5.92
N ASP A 136 -7.70 -2.53 -5.32
CA ASP A 136 -8.84 -1.75 -4.84
C ASP A 136 -9.75 -1.32 -5.98
N GLU A 137 -9.17 -0.79 -7.06
CA GLU A 137 -9.90 -0.42 -8.27
C GLU A 137 -10.64 -1.62 -8.86
N TRP A 138 -9.97 -2.76 -9.02
CA TRP A 138 -10.56 -3.97 -9.54
C TRP A 138 -11.75 -4.43 -8.68
N LEU A 139 -11.55 -4.51 -7.36
CA LEU A 139 -12.57 -4.97 -6.42
C LEU A 139 -13.70 -3.96 -6.23
N ASN A 140 -13.48 -2.67 -6.50
CA ASN A 140 -14.55 -1.65 -6.47
C ASN A 140 -15.48 -1.78 -7.68
N VAL A 141 -14.96 -2.08 -8.87
CA VAL A 141 -15.79 -2.36 -10.05
C VAL A 141 -16.72 -3.55 -9.78
N TRP A 142 -16.19 -4.62 -9.18
CA TRP A 142 -17.00 -5.79 -8.84
C TRP A 142 -17.97 -5.55 -7.67
N ALA A 143 -17.58 -4.74 -6.69
CA ALA A 143 -18.48 -4.37 -5.59
C ALA A 143 -19.73 -3.64 -6.10
N ALA A 144 -19.57 -2.73 -7.08
CA ALA A 144 -20.71 -2.04 -7.69
C ALA A 144 -21.69 -3.02 -8.35
N VAL A 145 -21.19 -4.02 -9.09
CA VAL A 145 -22.03 -5.07 -9.69
C VAL A 145 -22.76 -5.90 -8.63
N ALA A 146 -22.07 -6.27 -7.55
CA ALA A 146 -22.67 -7.05 -6.45
C ALA A 146 -23.76 -6.26 -5.69
N GLU A 147 -23.59 -4.95 -5.54
CA GLU A 147 -24.59 -4.05 -4.96
C GLU A 147 -25.84 -3.97 -5.85
N GLU A 148 -25.65 -3.82 -7.16
CA GLU A 148 -26.75 -3.78 -8.13
C GLU A 148 -27.53 -5.10 -8.21
N SER A 149 -26.84 -6.25 -8.10
CA SER A 149 -27.48 -7.56 -8.14
C SER A 149 -28.12 -7.98 -6.81
N SER A 150 -27.85 -7.25 -5.72
CA SER A 150 -28.28 -7.61 -4.35
C SER A 150 -27.85 -9.02 -3.92
N ASP A 151 -26.77 -9.55 -4.47
CA ASP A 151 -26.24 -10.88 -4.14
C ASP A 151 -25.37 -10.81 -2.87
N ALA A 152 -25.95 -11.22 -1.75
CA ALA A 152 -25.28 -11.23 -0.46
C ALA A 152 -24.11 -12.23 -0.39
N GLY A 153 -24.14 -13.31 -1.17
CA GLY A 153 -23.07 -14.29 -1.24
C GLY A 153 -21.85 -13.71 -1.94
N LEU A 154 -22.07 -13.16 -3.13
CA LEU A 154 -21.02 -12.48 -3.90
C LEU A 154 -20.42 -11.30 -3.13
N ALA A 155 -21.25 -10.49 -2.47
CA ALA A 155 -20.77 -9.41 -1.61
C ALA A 155 -19.89 -9.94 -0.46
N GLY A 156 -20.21 -11.12 0.09
CA GLY A 156 -19.39 -11.82 1.08
C GLY A 156 -18.03 -12.23 0.53
N ASP A 157 -18.00 -12.87 -0.64
CA ASP A 157 -16.77 -13.33 -1.29
C ASP A 157 -15.85 -12.15 -1.65
N LEU A 158 -16.41 -11.06 -2.18
CA LEU A 158 -15.66 -9.85 -2.49
C LEU A 158 -15.05 -9.20 -1.23
N ARG A 159 -15.76 -9.21 -0.10
CA ARG A 159 -15.21 -8.73 1.18
C ARG A 159 -14.05 -9.61 1.66
N GLN A 160 -14.18 -10.93 1.53
CA GLN A 160 -13.10 -11.86 1.91
C GLN A 160 -11.87 -11.67 1.03
N LEU A 161 -12.05 -11.59 -0.29
CA LEU A 161 -10.96 -11.34 -1.23
C LEU A 161 -10.27 -9.99 -0.95
N ARG A 162 -11.04 -8.93 -0.69
CA ARG A 162 -10.49 -7.62 -0.32
C ARG A 162 -9.64 -7.69 0.94
N ALA A 163 -10.11 -8.37 1.99
CA ALA A 163 -9.35 -8.56 3.22
C ALA A 163 -8.04 -9.34 2.98
N MET A 164 -8.09 -10.38 2.13
CA MET A 164 -6.89 -11.12 1.73
C MET A 164 -5.91 -10.24 0.95
N CYS A 165 -6.37 -9.47 -0.04
CA CYS A 165 -5.53 -8.56 -0.81
C CYS A 165 -4.89 -7.47 0.06
N HIS A 166 -5.63 -6.92 1.03
CA HIS A 166 -5.06 -6.03 2.03
C HIS A 166 -3.97 -6.72 2.84
N THR A 167 -4.18 -7.97 3.26
CA THR A 167 -3.19 -8.74 4.02
C THR A 167 -1.90 -8.92 3.23
N LEU A 168 -2.02 -9.40 2.00
CA LEU A 168 -0.89 -9.67 1.13
C LEU A 168 -0.18 -8.39 0.69
N GLY A 169 -0.91 -7.28 0.55
CA GLY A 169 -0.37 -5.96 0.22
C GLY A 169 0.40 -5.28 1.35
N GLY A 170 0.58 -5.93 2.50
CA GLY A 170 1.21 -5.34 3.69
C GLY A 170 0.31 -4.31 4.38
N CYS A 171 -1.00 -4.38 4.16
CA CYS A 171 -2.01 -3.52 4.79
C CYS A 171 -2.71 -4.19 5.99
N VAL A 172 -2.35 -5.44 6.35
CA VAL A 172 -2.83 -6.07 7.59
C VAL A 172 -1.68 -6.19 8.57
N THR A 173 -1.56 -5.13 9.36
CA THR A 173 -1.04 -5.28 10.70
C THR A 173 -2.08 -6.05 11.54
N PRO A 174 -1.71 -7.11 12.29
CA PRO A 174 -2.61 -7.70 13.28
C PRO A 174 -3.07 -6.60 14.27
N PRO A 175 -4.32 -6.64 14.78
CA PRO A 175 -4.74 -5.76 15.87
C PRO A 175 -3.67 -5.69 16.96
N LEU A 176 -3.50 -4.53 17.58
CA LEU A 176 -2.50 -4.34 18.64
C LEU A 176 -2.75 -5.26 19.86
N ALA A 177 -4.00 -5.72 20.03
CA ALA A 177 -4.50 -6.75 20.94
C ALA A 177 -3.60 -7.04 22.15
N GLY A 178 -3.91 -6.43 23.31
CA GLY A 178 -3.44 -6.74 24.67
C GLY A 178 -1.93 -6.63 24.96
N THR A 179 -1.09 -7.07 24.04
CA THR A 179 0.36 -7.22 24.12
C THR A 179 1.10 -5.98 23.66
N ALA A 180 0.52 -5.13 22.81
CA ALA A 180 1.19 -3.91 22.37
C ALA A 180 1.12 -2.74 23.37
N THR A 181 0.41 -2.90 24.50
CA THR A 181 0.31 -1.90 25.56
C THR A 181 1.05 -2.38 26.81
N GLY A 182 1.79 -1.48 27.47
CA GLY A 182 2.56 -1.87 28.65
C GLY A 182 3.88 -2.55 28.26
N ARG A 183 4.28 -3.63 28.96
CA ARG A 183 5.64 -4.22 28.88
C ARG A 183 5.81 -5.36 27.86
N ASP A 184 4.77 -5.67 27.08
CA ASP A 184 4.76 -6.81 26.16
C ASP A 184 4.95 -6.36 24.68
N TRP A 185 5.12 -5.05 24.44
CA TRP A 185 5.23 -4.48 23.11
C TRP A 185 6.44 -5.01 22.33
N GLN A 186 7.47 -5.49 23.02
CA GLN A 186 8.67 -6.07 22.41
C GLN A 186 8.35 -7.32 21.60
N GLU A 187 7.34 -8.11 21.98
CA GLU A 187 6.90 -9.29 21.22
C GLU A 187 6.34 -8.92 19.84
N ARG A 188 5.85 -7.68 19.72
CA ARG A 188 5.28 -7.09 18.51
C ARG A 188 6.23 -6.12 17.80
N ALA A 189 7.51 -6.06 18.18
CA ALA A 189 8.44 -5.03 17.70
C ALA A 189 8.53 -4.94 16.16
N SER A 190 8.51 -6.08 15.45
CA SER A 190 8.48 -6.11 13.98
C SER A 190 7.26 -5.39 13.40
N ASP A 191 6.10 -5.65 13.98
CA ASP A 191 4.82 -5.16 13.49
C ASP A 191 4.68 -3.66 13.79
N LEU A 192 5.15 -3.22 14.95
CA LEU A 192 5.21 -1.81 15.32
C LEU A 192 6.10 -1.01 14.38
N VAL A 193 7.24 -1.57 13.97
CA VAL A 193 8.12 -0.98 12.95
C VAL A 193 7.42 -0.90 11.60
N GLU A 194 6.73 -1.96 11.19
CA GLU A 194 6.01 -2.01 9.92
C GLU A 194 4.87 -0.99 9.85
N ILE A 195 4.10 -0.84 10.93
CA ILE A 195 3.06 0.19 11.05
C ILE A 195 3.65 1.59 10.85
N VAL A 196 4.76 1.90 11.53
CA VAL A 196 5.46 3.19 11.36
C VAL A 196 5.91 3.37 9.90
N ASP A 197 6.46 2.32 9.28
CA ASP A 197 6.90 2.35 7.89
C ASP A 197 5.72 2.59 6.92
N VAL A 198 4.55 1.99 7.16
CA VAL A 198 3.34 2.18 6.33
C VAL A 198 2.74 3.56 6.53
N VAL A 199 2.51 4.01 7.78
CA VAL A 199 1.91 5.33 8.08
C VAL A 199 2.77 6.45 7.51
N THR A 200 4.09 6.36 7.70
CA THR A 200 5.00 7.40 7.19
C THR A 200 5.05 7.40 5.67
N ARG A 201 5.00 6.24 4.99
CA ARG A 201 4.90 6.18 3.53
C ARG A 201 3.62 6.84 3.01
N GLN A 202 2.49 6.62 3.68
CA GLN A 202 1.22 7.27 3.33
C GLN A 202 1.27 8.79 3.52
N LEU A 203 1.95 9.28 4.57
CA LEU A 203 2.09 10.72 4.84
C LEU A 203 3.11 11.40 3.91
N LEU A 204 4.13 10.69 3.44
CA LEU A 204 5.16 11.20 2.55
C LEU A 204 4.67 11.37 1.10
N GLY A 205 3.65 10.62 0.69
CA GLY A 205 3.12 10.67 -0.68
C GLY A 205 4.22 10.40 -1.71
N SER A 206 4.48 11.36 -2.60
CA SER A 206 5.52 11.29 -3.64
C SER A 206 6.94 11.61 -3.16
N TRP A 207 7.15 11.95 -1.89
CA TRP A 207 8.49 12.17 -1.35
C TRP A 207 9.26 10.85 -1.28
N SER A 208 10.48 10.84 -1.85
CA SER A 208 11.31 9.63 -1.90
C SER A 208 11.63 9.13 -0.49
N PRO A 209 11.34 7.86 -0.14
CA PRO A 209 11.72 7.28 1.15
C PRO A 209 13.23 7.32 1.44
N ARG A 210 14.07 7.57 0.41
CA ARG A 210 15.52 7.72 0.55
C ARG A 210 15.96 9.04 1.17
N SER A 211 15.11 10.08 1.18
CA SER A 211 15.47 11.38 1.77
C SER A 211 15.30 11.42 3.28
N LEU A 212 14.51 10.50 3.87
CA LEU A 212 14.21 10.45 5.31
C LEU A 212 14.31 9.00 5.82
N PRO A 213 15.54 8.49 6.02
CA PRO A 213 15.76 7.11 6.42
C PRO A 213 15.24 6.84 7.84
N ARG A 214 14.78 5.60 8.05
CA ARG A 214 14.47 5.06 9.38
C ARG A 214 15.73 5.05 10.24
N GLN A 215 15.57 5.44 11.49
CA GLN A 215 16.62 5.40 12.51
C GLN A 215 16.25 4.42 13.62
N GLY A 216 17.27 3.81 14.22
CA GLY A 216 17.12 2.85 15.32
C GLY A 216 16.69 1.46 14.88
N LYS A 217 16.70 0.54 15.83
CA LYS A 217 16.31 -0.87 15.68
C LYS A 217 15.73 -1.29 17.02
N LEU A 218 14.41 -1.49 17.16
CA LEU A 218 13.74 -1.87 18.42
C LEU A 218 14.33 -3.14 19.08
N VAL A 219 15.48 -3.00 19.72
CA VAL A 219 16.26 -4.04 20.40
C VAL A 219 16.62 -3.53 21.79
N PRO A 220 17.02 -4.38 22.75
CA PRO A 220 17.26 -3.94 24.13
C PRO A 220 18.26 -2.77 24.27
N THR A 221 19.25 -2.68 23.39
CA THR A 221 20.27 -1.61 23.39
C THR A 221 19.82 -0.32 22.68
N GLU A 222 18.80 -0.41 21.81
CA GLU A 222 18.21 0.71 21.07
C GLU A 222 16.68 0.52 21.08
N PRO A 223 15.99 0.76 22.20
CA PRO A 223 14.57 0.46 22.31
C PRO A 223 13.73 1.53 21.63
N TRP A 224 14.13 2.00 20.45
CA TRP A 224 13.45 3.02 19.69
C TRP A 224 13.60 2.80 18.19
N VAL A 225 12.58 3.21 17.45
CA VAL A 225 12.62 3.32 16.00
C VAL A 225 11.81 4.55 15.62
N TYR A 226 12.32 5.35 14.70
CA TYR A 226 11.55 6.49 14.18
C TYR A 226 11.88 6.78 12.73
N ARG A 227 11.00 7.56 12.11
CA ARG A 227 11.22 8.18 10.80
C ARG A 227 10.91 9.66 10.87
N TYR A 228 11.72 10.42 10.15
CA TYR A 228 11.45 11.83 9.92
C TYR A 228 10.24 12.00 9.01
N LEU A 229 9.45 13.02 9.31
CA LEU A 229 8.41 13.55 8.44
C LEU A 229 8.96 14.77 7.68
N PRO A 230 8.27 15.22 6.61
CA PRO A 230 8.64 16.47 5.94
C PRO A 230 8.69 17.63 6.92
N MET A 231 9.65 18.52 6.72
CA MET A 231 9.85 19.69 7.56
C MET A 231 8.56 20.51 7.65
N ILE A 232 8.14 20.79 8.89
CA ILE A 232 7.00 21.68 9.16
C ILE A 232 7.41 23.17 9.16
N SER A 233 8.71 23.43 9.33
CA SER A 233 9.35 24.74 9.22
C SER A 233 10.84 24.54 8.87
N PRO A 234 11.53 25.57 8.35
CA PRO A 234 12.94 25.50 7.96
C PRO A 234 13.91 24.96 9.02
N ASP A 235 13.52 25.00 10.29
CA ASP A 235 14.39 24.63 11.40
C ASP A 235 13.71 23.75 12.44
N THR A 236 12.66 23.03 12.07
CA THR A 236 11.96 22.14 13.00
C THR A 236 11.64 20.81 12.36
N TRP A 237 12.22 19.78 12.97
CA TRP A 237 12.05 18.39 12.55
C TRP A 237 11.00 17.70 13.40
N VAL A 238 10.15 16.94 12.73
CA VAL A 238 9.17 16.08 13.37
C VAL A 238 9.46 14.65 12.97
N GLN A 239 9.33 13.74 13.93
CA GLN A 239 9.52 12.33 13.73
C GLN A 239 8.33 11.54 14.28
N VAL A 240 8.04 10.40 13.68
CA VAL A 240 7.03 9.45 14.17
C VAL A 240 7.70 8.10 14.36
N GLY A 241 7.37 7.42 15.45
CA GLY A 241 8.06 6.20 15.81
C GLY A 241 7.51 5.49 17.03
N VAL A 242 8.25 4.48 17.45
CA VAL A 242 8.04 3.74 18.69
C VAL A 242 9.21 4.03 19.63
N TRP A 243 8.90 4.32 20.89
CA TRP A 243 9.90 4.61 21.91
C TRP A 243 9.64 3.76 23.15
N GLY A 244 10.42 2.72 23.31
CA GLY A 244 10.25 1.67 24.32
C GLY A 244 10.23 2.18 25.76
N ARG A 245 10.98 3.26 26.07
CA ARG A 245 10.93 3.90 27.40
C ARG A 245 9.52 4.41 27.75
N PHE A 246 8.75 4.83 26.75
CA PHE A 246 7.40 5.37 26.96
C PHE A 246 6.30 4.38 26.57
N ALA A 247 6.64 3.34 25.79
CA ALA A 247 5.70 2.27 25.43
C ALA A 247 5.16 1.54 26.67
N ASP A 248 5.98 1.43 27.73
CA ASP A 248 5.61 0.82 29.01
C ASP A 248 4.58 1.66 29.82
N GLU A 249 4.27 2.89 29.38
CA GLU A 249 3.39 3.83 30.10
C GLU A 249 1.90 3.67 29.79
N GLY A 250 1.53 2.67 28.98
CA GLY A 250 0.20 2.04 29.04
C GLY A 250 -0.91 2.62 28.17
N LEU A 251 -0.62 3.47 27.18
CA LEU A 251 -1.63 3.95 26.22
C LEU A 251 -1.42 3.39 24.81
N THR A 252 -0.22 3.51 24.28
CA THR A 252 0.15 3.15 22.90
C THR A 252 1.67 3.22 22.77
N PRO A 253 2.31 2.34 21.98
CA PRO A 253 3.75 2.40 21.76
C PRO A 253 4.14 3.50 20.76
N PHE A 254 3.19 4.20 20.13
CA PHE A 254 3.44 5.19 19.08
C PHE A 254 3.55 6.62 19.60
N TRP A 255 4.56 7.34 19.10
CA TRP A 255 4.89 8.68 19.51
C TRP A 255 5.23 9.56 18.31
N LEU A 256 4.87 10.84 18.42
CA LEU A 256 5.41 11.91 17.58
C LEU A 256 6.41 12.71 18.41
N MET A 257 7.62 12.88 17.89
CA MET A 257 8.65 13.70 18.49
C MET A 257 8.82 15.00 17.73
N LEU A 258 8.74 16.11 18.46
CA LEU A 258 9.27 17.40 18.06
C LEU A 258 10.74 17.46 18.47
N HIS A 259 11.64 17.47 17.47
CA HIS A 259 13.07 17.46 17.72
C HIS A 259 13.54 18.79 18.33
N LYS A 260 14.43 18.71 19.33
CA LYS A 260 15.03 19.91 19.94
C LYS A 260 15.80 20.72 18.90
N ASP A 261 15.84 22.03 19.11
CA ASP A 261 16.55 22.94 18.22
C ASP A 261 18.03 23.02 18.61
N ASP A 262 18.84 22.16 18.00
CA ASP A 262 20.29 22.13 18.23
C ASP A 262 21.01 23.40 17.73
N ARG A 263 20.35 24.20 16.88
CA ARG A 263 20.94 25.38 16.21
C ARG A 263 20.45 26.72 16.77
N GLY A 264 19.51 26.72 17.70
CA GLY A 264 18.94 27.95 18.28
C GLY A 264 18.15 28.81 17.28
N SER A 265 17.63 28.21 16.23
CA SER A 265 16.76 28.83 15.21
C SER A 265 15.42 29.37 15.74
N GLY A 266 14.97 28.93 16.90
CA GLY A 266 13.69 29.32 17.51
C GLY A 266 12.47 28.58 16.97
N GLY A 267 12.61 27.82 15.88
CA GLY A 267 11.50 27.06 15.28
C GLY A 267 10.87 26.05 16.24
N PHE A 268 11.71 25.35 17.03
CA PHE A 268 11.24 24.44 18.08
C PHE A 268 10.40 25.15 19.12
N GLN A 269 10.83 26.33 19.60
CA GLN A 269 10.09 27.06 20.64
C GLN A 269 8.74 27.54 20.13
N ALA A 270 8.67 28.03 18.89
CA ALA A 270 7.41 28.43 18.28
C ALA A 270 6.44 27.24 18.13
N ALA A 271 6.92 26.10 17.62
CA ALA A 271 6.11 24.88 17.48
C ALA A 271 5.68 24.33 18.86
N LEU A 272 6.57 24.36 19.85
CA LEU A 272 6.28 23.96 21.22
C LEU A 272 5.24 24.87 21.87
N GLN A 273 5.30 26.18 21.66
CA GLN A 273 4.29 27.11 22.17
C GLN A 273 2.90 26.81 21.58
N ARG A 274 2.81 26.56 20.26
CA ARG A 274 1.55 26.14 19.63
C ARG A 274 1.02 24.83 20.21
N LEU A 275 1.90 23.86 20.40
CA LEU A 275 1.54 22.58 21.02
C LEU A 275 1.05 22.77 22.46
N MET A 276 1.73 23.60 23.25
CA MET A 276 1.36 23.90 24.64
C MET A 276 0.07 24.73 24.75
N ALA A 277 -0.30 25.49 23.71
CA ALA A 277 -1.57 26.20 23.65
C ALA A 277 -2.76 25.32 23.20
N SER A 278 -2.48 24.07 22.79
CA SER A 278 -3.51 23.13 22.33
C SER A 278 -4.02 22.22 23.46
N GLU A 279 -5.12 21.51 23.18
CA GLU A 279 -5.67 20.47 24.05
C GLU A 279 -4.67 19.32 24.33
N LEU A 280 -3.65 19.15 23.48
CA LEU A 280 -2.62 18.12 23.66
C LEU A 280 -1.59 18.47 24.74
N SER A 281 -1.54 19.72 25.20
CA SER A 281 -0.58 20.22 26.20
C SER A 281 -0.43 19.34 27.43
N ARG A 282 -1.55 18.77 27.92
CA ARG A 282 -1.59 17.88 29.09
C ARG A 282 -0.95 16.52 28.86
N LYS A 283 -0.81 16.10 27.61
CA LYS A 283 -0.25 14.82 27.19
C LYS A 283 1.19 14.94 26.69
N VAL A 284 1.69 16.17 26.50
CA VAL A 284 3.06 16.40 26.03
C VAL A 284 4.04 15.99 27.12
N ARG A 285 4.99 15.14 26.75
CA ARG A 285 6.13 14.78 27.58
C ARG A 285 7.37 15.51 27.11
N ARG A 286 8.22 15.95 28.05
CA ARG A 286 9.55 16.48 27.76
C ARG A 286 10.60 15.49 28.22
N ASP A 287 11.50 15.07 27.32
CA ASP A 287 12.61 14.17 27.63
C ASP A 287 13.79 14.48 26.71
N ASP A 288 15.00 14.54 27.27
CA ASP A 288 16.26 14.90 26.57
C ASP A 288 16.19 16.16 25.68
N GLY A 289 15.40 17.15 26.12
CA GLY A 289 15.19 18.42 25.38
C GLY A 289 14.18 18.32 24.23
N HIS A 290 13.68 17.13 23.91
CA HIS A 290 12.63 16.91 22.92
C HIS A 290 11.24 17.04 23.55
N ALA A 291 10.24 17.29 22.72
CA ALA A 291 8.84 17.19 23.12
C ALA A 291 8.17 16.01 22.40
N TRP A 292 7.49 15.17 23.18
CA TRP A 292 6.89 13.92 22.74
C TRP A 292 5.37 13.98 22.92
N VAL A 293 4.65 13.62 21.88
CA VAL A 293 3.18 13.57 21.87
C VAL A 293 2.75 12.12 21.67
N PRO A 294 1.97 11.54 22.58
CA PRO A 294 1.46 10.18 22.39
C PRO A 294 0.46 10.14 21.22
N LEU A 295 0.57 9.12 20.38
CA LEU A 295 -0.33 8.90 19.24
C LEU A 295 -1.36 7.82 19.61
N GLU A 296 -2.38 8.24 20.36
CA GLU A 296 -3.42 7.35 20.90
C GLU A 296 -4.25 6.71 19.78
N VAL A 297 -4.33 5.39 19.84
CA VAL A 297 -5.10 4.54 18.93
C VAL A 297 -5.67 3.36 19.71
N SER A 298 -6.82 2.85 19.27
CA SER A 298 -7.46 1.72 19.94
C SER A 298 -6.62 0.45 19.77
N GLY A 299 -6.37 -0.26 20.88
CA GLY A 299 -5.68 -1.56 20.86
C GLY A 299 -6.44 -2.65 20.13
N ASP A 300 -7.77 -2.52 20.07
CA ASP A 300 -8.68 -3.47 19.43
C ASP A 300 -8.96 -3.15 17.95
N ALA A 301 -8.42 -2.02 17.45
CA ALA A 301 -8.59 -1.64 16.05
C ALA A 301 -7.94 -2.67 15.12
N SER A 302 -8.63 -3.01 14.03
CA SER A 302 -8.05 -3.78 12.94
C SER A 302 -6.85 -3.04 12.32
N GLY A 303 -5.96 -3.74 11.62
CA GLY A 303 -4.80 -3.12 10.96
C GLY A 303 -5.12 -1.87 10.14
N PRO A 304 -6.12 -1.91 9.23
CA PRO A 304 -6.53 -0.73 8.46
C PRO A 304 -7.05 0.42 9.34
N GLU A 305 -7.90 0.13 10.34
CA GLU A 305 -8.43 1.14 11.27
C GLU A 305 -7.32 1.77 12.11
N LEU A 306 -6.35 0.97 12.55
CA LEU A 306 -5.17 1.41 13.28
C LEU A 306 -4.31 2.35 12.43
N LEU A 307 -4.05 1.98 11.18
CA LEU A 307 -3.28 2.79 10.23
C LEU A 307 -3.99 4.12 9.95
N ASP A 308 -5.32 4.08 9.74
CA ASP A 308 -6.15 5.26 9.49
C ASP A 308 -6.18 6.21 10.71
N ALA A 309 -6.38 5.65 11.90
CA ALA A 309 -6.36 6.38 13.16
C ALA A 309 -4.99 7.02 13.43
N LEU A 310 -3.89 6.28 13.25
CA LEU A 310 -2.53 6.82 13.38
C LEU A 310 -2.28 7.96 12.38
N ARG A 311 -2.63 7.76 11.11
CA ARG A 311 -2.47 8.79 10.07
C ARG A 311 -3.27 10.05 10.42
N THR A 312 -4.50 9.89 10.87
CA THR A 312 -5.39 10.99 11.27
C THR A 312 -4.84 11.75 12.48
N THR A 313 -4.40 11.03 13.53
CA THR A 313 -3.81 11.62 14.73
C THR A 313 -2.52 12.37 14.41
N VAL A 314 -1.61 11.76 13.64
CA VAL A 314 -0.37 12.44 13.19
C VAL A 314 -0.71 13.70 12.39
N GLY A 315 -1.65 13.63 11.44
CA GLY A 315 -2.09 14.78 10.66
C GLY A 315 -2.70 15.91 11.51
N ALA A 316 -3.43 15.57 12.58
CA ALA A 316 -3.96 16.55 13.53
C ALA A 316 -2.84 17.25 14.31
N VAL A 317 -1.84 16.51 14.81
CA VAL A 317 -0.69 17.10 15.51
C VAL A 317 0.11 18.00 14.58
N LEU A 318 0.39 17.55 13.35
CA LEU A 318 1.12 18.36 12.36
C LEU A 318 0.42 19.67 12.02
N ARG A 319 -0.93 19.70 11.99
CA ARG A 319 -1.69 20.94 11.78
C ARG A 319 -1.51 21.95 12.91
N ILE A 320 -1.37 21.48 14.16
CA ILE A 320 -1.07 22.35 15.31
C ILE A 320 0.36 22.89 15.22
N LEU A 321 1.31 22.06 14.79
CA LEU A 321 2.72 22.43 14.77
C LEU A 321 3.11 23.37 13.63
N LYS A 322 2.38 23.35 12.51
CA LYS A 322 2.60 24.24 11.37
C LYS A 322 2.25 25.71 11.73
N PRO A 323 2.95 26.70 11.13
CA PRO A 323 2.55 28.11 11.21
C PRO A 323 1.18 28.39 10.59
#